data_AF-A0A941API1-F1
#
_entry.id   AF-A0A941API1-F1
#
_cell.length_a   1.000
_cell.length_b   1.000
_cell.length_c   1.000
_cell.angle_alpha   90.00
_cell.angle_beta   90.00
_cell.angle_gamma   90.00
#
_symmetry.space_group_name_H-M   'P 1'
#
loop_
_entity.id
_entity.type
_entity.pdbx_description
1 polymer ?
#
loop_
_entity_poly.entity_id
_entity_poly.type
_entity_poly.pdbx_seq_one_letter_code
_entity_poly.pdbx_strand_id
1 'polypeptide(L)'
;MGKKKVFSFLGFVVLFLLVFPFSLTSEPSEVSAGPISCKGLGDTEIMDVNETSLVSDDFVTIQCGGVNLWISIRSAANYGGGNNQYHNYNTTGGYQRAKSNFDSLPGTVTKTSPMTKRTPDGHNVTLYQATGTTGRPWTVQYSPRPRTTNQIDKIRYYDSNATFPMYLPSEEY
;
A
#
# COMPACT_ATOMS: atom_id res chain seq x y z
N MET A 1 -76.59 20.05 -15.69
CA MET A 1 -76.08 19.18 -14.61
C MET A 1 -75.28 18.06 -15.26
N GLY A 2 -73.94 18.00 -15.33
CA GLY A 2 -72.90 18.60 -14.50
C GLY A 2 -72.23 17.53 -13.63
N LYS A 3 -71.59 16.51 -14.23
CA LYS A 3 -70.72 15.50 -13.55
C LYS A 3 -69.97 14.67 -14.61
N LYS A 4 -68.79 15.10 -15.07
CA LYS A 4 -67.91 14.26 -15.93
C LYS A 4 -66.48 14.81 -16.12
N LYS A 5 -65.81 15.33 -15.09
CA LYS A 5 -64.41 15.80 -15.24
C LYS A 5 -63.54 15.67 -13.97
N VAL A 6 -63.60 14.55 -13.24
CA VAL A 6 -62.72 14.35 -12.06
C VAL A 6 -61.85 13.09 -12.14
N PHE A 7 -62.20 12.09 -12.96
CA PHE A 7 -61.47 10.81 -12.98
C PHE A 7 -60.19 10.78 -13.84
N SER A 8 -59.89 11.82 -14.63
CA SER A 8 -58.73 11.80 -15.53
C SER A 8 -57.43 12.29 -14.89
N PHE A 9 -57.50 12.99 -13.74
CA PHE A 9 -56.32 13.60 -13.14
C PHE A 9 -55.57 12.65 -12.20
N LEU A 10 -56.29 11.78 -11.47
CA LEU A 10 -55.66 10.80 -10.57
C LEU A 10 -54.84 9.73 -11.31
N GLY A 11 -55.30 9.28 -12.49
CA GLY A 11 -54.57 8.28 -13.27
C GLY A 11 -53.22 8.78 -13.77
N PHE A 12 -53.12 10.07 -14.10
CA PHE A 12 -51.88 10.68 -14.58
C PHE A 12 -50.84 10.83 -13.46
N VAL A 13 -51.28 11.14 -12.24
CA VAL A 13 -50.38 11.29 -11.07
C VAL A 13 -49.80 9.94 -10.65
N VAL A 14 -50.59 8.86 -10.69
CA VAL A 14 -50.12 7.50 -10.37
C VAL A 14 -49.16 6.99 -11.45
N LEU A 15 -49.40 7.31 -12.72
CA LEU A 15 -48.48 6.94 -13.80
C LEU A 15 -47.13 7.70 -13.70
N PHE A 16 -47.14 8.96 -13.28
CA PHE A 16 -45.91 9.74 -13.11
C PHE A 16 -45.04 9.23 -11.94
N LEU A 17 -45.64 8.68 -10.88
CA LEU A 17 -44.93 8.11 -9.73
C LEU A 17 -44.29 6.73 -10.02
N LEU A 18 -44.79 5.99 -11.03
CA LEU A 18 -44.22 4.70 -11.43
C LEU A 18 -43.08 4.81 -12.46
N VAL A 19 -42.91 5.99 -13.08
CA VAL A 19 -41.90 6.23 -14.13
C VAL A 19 -40.75 7.12 -13.64
N PHE A 20 -40.73 7.50 -12.36
CA PHE A 20 -39.53 8.05 -11.72
C PHE A 20 -38.73 6.91 -11.11
N PRO A 21 -37.74 6.32 -11.81
CA PRO A 21 -36.82 5.42 -11.17
C PRO A 21 -36.06 6.20 -10.10
N PHE A 22 -35.92 5.57 -8.95
CA PHE A 22 -34.95 5.90 -7.92
C PHE A 22 -33.54 5.98 -8.55
N SER A 23 -33.19 7.14 -9.09
CA SER A 23 -31.84 7.45 -9.56
C SER A 23 -31.27 8.53 -8.67
N LEU A 24 -31.04 8.23 -7.39
CA LEU A 24 -30.26 9.08 -6.47
C LEU A 24 -29.86 8.32 -5.20
N THR A 25 -29.40 7.07 -5.34
CA THR A 25 -28.38 6.56 -4.44
C THR A 25 -27.05 6.74 -5.15
N SER A 26 -26.55 7.98 -5.14
CA SER A 26 -25.12 8.19 -5.29
C SER A 26 -24.48 7.54 -4.06
N GLU A 27 -24.03 6.29 -4.21
CA GLU A 27 -23.04 5.76 -3.29
C GLU A 27 -21.94 6.83 -3.18
N PRO A 28 -21.50 7.22 -1.98
CA PRO A 28 -20.27 7.97 -1.89
C PRO A 28 -19.24 7.09 -2.59
N SER A 29 -18.73 7.54 -3.73
CA SER A 29 -17.56 6.95 -4.32
C SER A 29 -16.54 6.96 -3.20
N GLU A 30 -16.24 5.79 -2.64
CA GLU A 30 -15.06 5.65 -1.81
C GLU A 30 -13.94 6.16 -2.71
N VAL A 31 -13.49 7.38 -2.41
CA VAL A 31 -12.22 7.87 -2.92
C VAL A 31 -11.26 6.84 -2.39
N SER A 32 -10.94 5.86 -3.23
CA SER A 32 -9.82 4.96 -3.05
C SER A 32 -8.65 5.89 -2.84
N ALA A 33 -8.34 6.13 -1.57
CA ALA A 33 -7.19 6.92 -1.20
C ALA A 33 -6.05 6.13 -1.80
N GLY A 34 -5.52 6.64 -2.92
CA GLY A 34 -4.36 6.06 -3.57
C GLY A 34 -3.31 5.82 -2.48
N PRO A 35 -2.50 4.75 -2.61
CA PRO A 35 -1.52 4.40 -1.59
C PRO A 35 -0.74 5.67 -1.21
N ILE A 36 -0.64 5.95 0.09
CA ILE A 36 0.00 7.16 0.63
C ILE A 36 1.31 7.35 -0.13
N SER A 37 1.32 8.39 -1.00
CA SER A 37 2.48 8.68 -1.84
C SER A 37 3.47 9.44 -0.99
N CYS A 38 4.23 8.70 -0.20
CA CYS A 38 5.42 9.24 0.46
C CYS A 38 6.47 9.47 -0.63
N LYS A 39 6.44 10.64 -1.26
CA LYS A 39 7.54 11.08 -2.11
C LYS A 39 8.73 11.31 -1.18
N GLY A 40 9.64 10.35 -1.14
CA GLY A 40 10.87 10.47 -0.37
C GLY A 40 11.57 11.76 -0.80
N LEU A 41 11.79 12.66 0.16
CA LEU A 41 12.82 13.69 0.02
C LEU A 41 14.14 12.91 -0.04
N GLY A 42 14.54 12.58 -1.26
CA GLY A 42 15.86 12.06 -1.53
C GLY A 42 16.88 13.11 -1.12
N ASP A 43 17.93 12.64 -0.46
CA ASP A 43 19.14 13.37 -0.06
C ASP A 43 19.47 14.58 -0.96
N THR A 44 19.03 15.78 -0.56
CA THR A 44 19.45 17.15 -0.93
C THR A 44 18.35 18.06 -0.35
N GLU A 45 18.56 19.03 0.54
CA GLU A 45 19.71 19.85 0.88
C GLU A 45 19.74 20.03 2.40
N ILE A 46 20.94 20.15 2.97
CA ILE A 46 21.12 20.95 4.17
C ILE A 46 20.84 22.39 3.72
N MET A 47 19.58 22.83 3.79
CA MET A 47 19.31 24.27 3.79
C MET A 47 19.73 24.78 5.16
N ASP A 48 20.91 25.41 5.18
CA ASP A 48 21.27 26.40 6.18
C ASP A 48 20.04 27.31 6.38
N VAL A 49 19.46 27.27 7.58
CA VAL A 49 18.29 28.08 7.93
C VAL A 49 18.76 29.51 8.15
N ASN A 50 19.05 30.22 7.06
CA ASN A 50 19.12 31.66 7.05
C ASN A 50 18.72 32.23 5.68
N GLU A 51 17.56 31.82 5.15
CA GLU A 51 16.84 32.66 4.21
C GLU A 51 15.33 32.49 4.37
N THR A 52 14.71 33.60 4.78
CA THR A 52 13.29 33.88 4.67
C THR A 52 12.80 33.65 3.24
N SER A 53 12.03 32.58 3.02
CA SER A 53 11.11 32.48 1.89
C SER A 53 9.76 31.95 2.35
N LEU A 54 8.82 32.89 2.41
CA LEU A 54 7.39 32.71 2.58
C LEU A 54 6.84 31.91 1.40
N VAL A 55 6.50 30.63 1.59
CA VAL A 55 5.61 29.87 0.69
C VAL A 55 4.69 28.95 1.50
N SER A 56 3.47 29.44 1.72
CA SER A 56 2.19 28.73 1.89
C SER A 56 1.98 27.79 3.09
N ASP A 57 1.12 28.25 4.01
CA ASP A 57 0.64 27.66 5.27
C ASP A 57 -0.22 26.37 5.20
N ASP A 58 -0.26 25.59 4.11
CA ASP A 58 -1.25 24.49 3.98
C ASP A 58 -0.73 23.14 3.47
N PHE A 59 0.58 22.94 3.38
CA PHE A 59 1.11 21.60 3.15
C PHE A 59 1.54 20.97 4.47
N VAL A 60 0.65 20.14 5.04
CA VAL A 60 1.05 19.11 6.00
C VAL A 60 2.05 18.21 5.27
N THR A 61 3.33 18.48 5.43
CA THR A 61 4.38 17.58 5.00
C THR A 61 4.34 16.37 5.93
N ILE A 62 3.60 15.33 5.53
CA ILE A 62 3.61 14.06 6.24
C ILE A 62 5.03 13.50 6.08
N GLN A 63 5.86 13.71 7.11
CA GLN A 63 7.14 13.02 7.23
C GLN A 63 6.85 11.54 7.42
N CYS A 64 6.82 10.81 6.30
CA CYS A 64 6.78 9.36 6.36
C CYS A 64 8.15 8.86 6.81
N GLY A 65 8.32 8.68 8.12
CA GLY A 65 9.44 7.89 8.64
C GLY A 65 9.50 6.54 7.93
N GLY A 66 10.70 5.99 7.79
CA GLY A 66 10.92 4.73 7.12
C GLY A 66 10.14 3.55 7.72
N VAL A 67 9.82 3.62 9.02
CA VAL A 67 8.91 2.65 9.66
C VAL A 67 7.49 2.73 9.09
N ASN A 68 6.93 3.93 8.93
CA ASN A 68 5.58 4.12 8.39
C ASN A 68 5.49 3.65 6.94
N LEU A 69 6.54 3.96 6.16
CA LEU A 69 6.61 3.51 4.78
C LEU A 69 6.78 1.98 4.68
N TRP A 70 7.57 1.37 5.56
CA TRP A 70 7.65 -0.09 5.64
C TRP A 70 6.29 -0.72 5.92
N ILE A 71 5.54 -0.18 6.89
CA ILE A 71 4.19 -0.66 7.22
C ILE A 71 3.27 -0.60 6.01
N SER A 72 3.28 0.51 5.25
CA SER A 72 2.48 0.67 4.03
C SER A 72 2.89 -0.31 2.93
N ILE A 73 4.20 -0.50 2.71
CA ILE A 73 4.71 -1.47 1.73
C ILE A 73 4.27 -2.89 2.11
N ARG A 74 4.37 -3.25 3.39
CA ARG A 74 3.98 -4.55 3.93
C ARG A 74 2.48 -4.79 3.84
N SER A 75 1.64 -3.80 4.18
CA SER A 75 0.18 -3.94 4.15
C SER A 75 -0.38 -4.10 2.73
N ALA A 76 0.37 -3.70 1.71
CA ALA A 76 0.03 -3.91 0.30
C ALA A 76 0.41 -5.32 -0.22
N ALA A 77 1.04 -6.16 0.61
CA ALA A 77 1.43 -7.52 0.24
C ALA A 77 0.56 -8.56 0.97
N ASN A 78 0.35 -9.71 0.32
CA ASN A 78 -0.46 -10.79 0.90
C ASN A 78 0.35 -11.58 1.92
N TYR A 79 -0.20 -11.84 3.11
CA TYR A 79 0.48 -12.69 4.07
C TYR A 79 0.64 -14.12 3.51
N GLY A 80 1.88 -14.60 3.46
CA GLY A 80 2.26 -15.90 2.90
C GLY A 80 2.69 -16.92 3.96
N GLY A 81 2.42 -16.64 5.24
CA GLY A 81 2.80 -17.49 6.35
C GLY A 81 4.12 -17.09 7.04
N GLY A 82 4.41 -17.73 8.15
CA GLY A 82 5.55 -17.39 8.98
C GLY A 82 5.78 -18.34 10.14
N ASN A 83 6.72 -17.97 10.99
CA ASN A 83 6.99 -18.58 12.28
C ASN A 83 7.33 -17.48 13.29
N ASN A 84 7.73 -17.87 14.51
CA ASN A 84 8.06 -16.93 15.58
C ASN A 84 9.21 -15.96 15.27
N GLN A 85 9.99 -16.23 14.22
CA GLN A 85 11.13 -15.41 13.80
C GLN A 85 10.89 -14.64 12.48
N TYR A 86 10.02 -15.13 11.61
CA TYR A 86 9.83 -14.58 10.28
C TYR A 86 8.37 -14.50 9.89
N HIS A 87 7.95 -13.34 9.36
CA HIS A 87 6.72 -13.21 8.60
C HIS A 87 7.06 -13.04 7.12
N ASN A 88 6.45 -13.86 6.28
CA ASN A 88 6.62 -13.75 4.83
C ASN A 88 5.35 -13.17 4.24
N TYR A 89 5.53 -12.21 3.34
CA TYR A 89 4.49 -11.59 2.55
C TYR A 89 4.83 -11.78 1.08
N ASN A 90 3.84 -11.97 0.24
CA ASN A 90 3.98 -12.25 -1.18
C ASN A 90 3.31 -11.15 -2.00
N THR A 91 3.96 -10.73 -3.07
CA THR A 91 3.41 -9.78 -4.06
C THR A 91 4.00 -10.04 -5.44
N THR A 92 3.45 -9.41 -6.47
CA THR A 92 3.96 -9.49 -7.85
C THR A 92 4.82 -8.27 -8.22
N GLY A 93 5.39 -8.28 -9.43
CA GLY A 93 6.17 -7.17 -9.99
C GLY A 93 7.69 -7.37 -9.96
N GLY A 94 8.14 -8.53 -9.48
CA GLY A 94 9.53 -8.98 -9.56
C GLY A 94 10.54 -7.97 -9.04
N TYR A 95 11.70 -7.90 -9.71
CA TYR A 95 12.79 -7.00 -9.33
C TYR A 95 12.37 -5.53 -9.31
N GLN A 96 11.62 -5.07 -10.31
CA GLN A 96 11.32 -3.65 -10.47
C GLN A 96 10.48 -3.13 -9.31
N ARG A 97 9.47 -3.91 -8.89
CA ARG A 97 8.65 -3.56 -7.73
C ARG A 97 9.44 -3.66 -6.42
N ALA A 98 10.27 -4.70 -6.27
CA ALA A 98 11.16 -4.86 -5.12
C ALA A 98 12.11 -3.67 -4.96
N LYS A 99 12.76 -3.26 -6.04
CA LYS A 99 13.69 -2.13 -6.08
C LYS A 99 12.97 -0.82 -5.81
N SER A 100 11.80 -0.59 -6.43
CA SER A 100 11.00 0.62 -6.19
C SER A 100 10.61 0.77 -4.71
N ASN A 101 10.13 -0.31 -4.08
CA ASN A 101 9.77 -0.30 -2.66
C ASN A 101 11.00 -0.20 -1.74
N PHE A 102 12.13 -0.78 -2.14
CA PHE A 102 13.38 -0.63 -1.40
C PHE A 102 13.92 0.82 -1.48
N ASP A 103 13.81 1.44 -2.66
CA ASP A 103 14.35 2.78 -2.91
C ASP A 103 13.51 3.90 -2.32
N SER A 104 12.22 3.66 -2.08
CA SER A 104 11.33 4.62 -1.45
C SER A 104 11.63 4.80 0.05
N LEU A 105 12.23 3.80 0.71
CA LEU A 105 12.61 3.88 2.12
C LEU A 105 13.76 4.86 2.32
N PRO A 106 13.77 5.72 3.35
CA PRO A 106 14.87 6.64 3.60
C PRO A 106 16.15 5.93 4.07
N GLY A 107 17.27 6.65 4.07
CA GLY A 107 18.54 6.23 4.65
C GLY A 107 19.61 5.81 3.65
N THR A 108 20.84 5.67 4.16
CA THR A 108 22.03 5.42 3.34
C THR A 108 22.02 4.03 2.71
N VAL A 109 22.36 3.98 1.42
CA VAL A 109 22.49 2.72 0.66
C VAL A 109 23.91 2.17 0.77
N THR A 110 24.03 0.91 1.17
CA THR A 110 25.28 0.15 1.13
C THR A 110 25.13 -1.06 0.23
N LYS A 111 25.97 -1.17 -0.81
CA LYS A 111 26.00 -2.35 -1.70
C LYS A 111 26.94 -3.40 -1.10
N THR A 112 26.43 -4.61 -0.85
CA THR A 112 27.19 -5.74 -0.32
C THR A 112 26.79 -6.98 -1.09
N SER A 113 27.48 -7.29 -2.19
CA SER A 113 27.15 -8.45 -3.05
C SER A 113 26.93 -9.72 -2.20
N PRO A 114 25.81 -10.44 -2.35
CA PRO A 114 24.78 -10.34 -3.40
C PRO A 114 23.55 -9.46 -3.05
N MET A 115 23.67 -8.56 -2.07
CA MET A 115 22.57 -7.80 -1.48
C MET A 115 22.81 -6.29 -1.52
N THR A 116 21.75 -5.51 -1.40
CA THR A 116 21.81 -4.06 -1.15
C THR A 116 21.11 -3.76 0.15
N LYS A 117 21.72 -2.95 1.01
CA LYS A 117 21.22 -2.60 2.35
C LYS A 117 20.87 -1.13 2.42
N ARG A 118 19.87 -0.81 3.21
CA ARG A 118 19.49 0.56 3.59
C ARG A 118 19.15 0.59 5.07
N THR A 119 19.39 1.71 5.73
CA THR A 119 19.14 1.87 7.18
C THR A 119 18.13 2.99 7.48
N PRO A 120 16.84 2.83 7.15
CA PRO A 120 15.80 3.79 7.53
C PRO A 120 15.63 3.86 9.05
N ASP A 121 15.73 5.05 9.63
CA ASP A 121 15.49 5.32 11.07
C ASP A 121 16.22 4.35 12.01
N GLY A 122 17.41 3.88 11.63
CA GLY A 122 18.19 2.91 12.41
C GLY A 122 17.81 1.43 12.21
N HIS A 123 16.71 1.14 11.51
CA HIS A 123 16.27 -0.21 11.14
C HIS A 123 17.00 -0.73 9.90
N ASN A 124 17.25 -2.02 9.82
CA ASN A 124 17.96 -2.59 8.67
C ASN A 124 16.98 -3.10 7.62
N VAL A 125 17.13 -2.64 6.38
CA VAL A 125 16.38 -3.14 5.23
C VAL A 125 17.35 -3.70 4.20
N THR A 126 17.06 -4.89 3.67
CA THR A 126 17.93 -5.57 2.71
C THR A 126 17.15 -6.04 1.49
N LEU A 127 17.62 -5.68 0.30
CA LEU A 127 17.16 -6.18 -1.00
C LEU A 127 18.11 -7.25 -1.51
N TYR A 128 17.57 -8.42 -1.86
CA TYR A 128 18.34 -9.54 -2.43
C TYR A 128 17.44 -10.49 -3.20
N GLN A 129 18.03 -11.36 -4.03
CA GLN A 129 17.29 -12.45 -4.66
C GLN A 129 17.31 -13.69 -3.75
N ALA A 130 16.15 -14.23 -3.39
CA ALA A 130 16.07 -15.41 -2.53
C ALA A 130 16.57 -16.66 -3.28
N THR A 131 17.60 -17.30 -2.75
CA THR A 131 18.09 -18.61 -3.20
C THR A 131 17.38 -19.71 -2.41
N GLY A 132 17.07 -20.84 -3.05
CA GLY A 132 16.40 -21.97 -2.39
C GLY A 132 14.90 -21.81 -2.14
N THR A 133 14.26 -20.73 -2.62
CA THR A 133 12.81 -20.59 -2.65
C THR A 133 12.30 -20.84 -4.08
N THR A 134 11.22 -21.61 -4.24
CA THR A 134 10.55 -21.81 -5.54
C THR A 134 10.27 -20.47 -6.21
N GLY A 135 10.60 -20.34 -7.49
CA GLY A 135 10.44 -19.10 -8.26
C GLY A 135 11.52 -18.04 -8.00
N ARG A 136 12.48 -18.27 -7.08
CA ARG A 136 13.61 -17.37 -6.78
C ARG A 136 13.23 -15.87 -6.70
N PRO A 137 12.22 -15.52 -5.88
CA PRO A 137 11.68 -14.17 -5.84
C PRO A 137 12.73 -13.17 -5.35
N TRP A 138 12.59 -11.92 -5.80
CA TRP A 138 13.28 -10.80 -5.16
C TRP A 138 12.68 -10.58 -3.78
N THR A 139 13.50 -10.25 -2.80
CA THR A 139 13.07 -10.13 -1.40
C THR A 139 13.55 -8.82 -0.81
N VAL A 140 12.63 -8.09 -0.19
CA VAL A 140 12.96 -6.99 0.71
C VAL A 140 12.70 -7.47 2.13
N GLN A 141 13.75 -7.51 2.95
CA GLN A 141 13.69 -7.91 4.35
C GLN A 141 13.83 -6.68 5.25
N TYR A 142 12.94 -6.53 6.22
CA TYR A 142 13.01 -5.52 7.27
C TYR A 142 13.36 -6.18 8.61
N SER A 143 14.38 -5.65 9.27
CA SER A 143 14.87 -6.14 10.55
C SER A 143 14.87 -4.97 11.54
N PRO A 144 13.93 -4.94 12.50
CA PRO A 144 13.81 -3.81 13.40
C PRO A 144 15.03 -3.65 14.32
N ARG A 145 15.36 -2.39 14.66
CA ARG A 145 16.39 -2.04 15.64
C ARG A 145 15.86 -0.96 16.62
N PRO A 146 16.13 -1.08 17.94
CA PRO A 146 16.63 -2.29 18.59
C PRO A 146 15.68 -3.48 18.34
N ARG A 147 16.19 -4.72 18.38
CA ARG A 147 15.36 -5.93 18.21
C ARG A 147 14.47 -6.10 19.44
N THR A 148 13.49 -5.21 19.61
CA THR A 148 12.45 -5.33 20.63
C THR A 148 11.49 -6.46 20.27
N THR A 149 11.37 -6.77 18.99
CA THR A 149 10.70 -7.95 18.46
C THR A 149 11.73 -8.85 17.78
N ASN A 150 11.65 -10.17 18.02
CA ASN A 150 12.45 -11.17 17.33
C ASN A 150 11.95 -11.47 15.91
N GLN A 151 10.94 -10.73 15.44
CA GLN A 151 10.27 -10.97 14.18
C GLN A 151 10.88 -10.13 13.06
N ILE A 152 11.22 -10.80 11.97
CA ILE A 152 11.75 -10.23 10.73
C ILE A 152 10.66 -10.36 9.66
N ASP A 153 10.28 -9.24 9.06
CA ASP A 153 9.33 -9.24 7.96
C ASP A 153 10.08 -9.36 6.62
N LYS A 154 9.58 -10.22 5.73
CA LYS A 154 10.13 -10.44 4.39
C LYS A 154 9.01 -10.28 3.37
N ILE A 155 9.19 -9.40 2.39
CA ILE A 155 8.29 -9.28 1.26
C ILE A 155 8.97 -9.91 0.05
N ARG A 156 8.32 -10.92 -0.52
CA ARG A 156 8.77 -11.70 -1.68
C ARG A 156 8.01 -11.23 -2.92
N TYR A 157 8.76 -10.71 -3.88
CA TYR A 157 8.31 -10.16 -5.14
C TYR A 157 8.53 -11.21 -6.23
N TYR A 158 7.46 -11.88 -6.60
CA TYR A 158 7.44 -12.81 -7.70
C TYR A 158 7.20 -12.07 -9.01
N ASP A 159 7.62 -12.65 -10.14
CA ASP A 159 7.27 -12.09 -11.45
C ASP A 159 5.75 -12.16 -11.67
N SER A 160 5.21 -11.28 -12.50
CA SER A 160 3.76 -11.11 -12.71
C SER A 160 3.02 -12.37 -13.15
N ASN A 161 3.74 -13.36 -13.68
CA ASN A 161 3.19 -14.62 -14.17
C ASN A 161 3.40 -15.79 -13.20
N ALA A 162 3.94 -15.54 -12.00
CA ALA A 162 4.20 -16.59 -11.03
C ALA A 162 2.93 -16.90 -10.21
N THR A 163 2.54 -18.17 -10.19
CA THR A 163 1.53 -18.66 -9.25
C THR A 163 2.11 -18.66 -7.85
N PHE A 164 1.47 -17.95 -6.93
CA PHE A 164 1.89 -17.96 -5.53
C PHE A 164 1.69 -19.37 -4.95
N PRO A 165 2.64 -19.91 -4.14
CA PRO A 165 2.27 -20.95 -3.21
C PRO A 165 1.31 -20.31 -2.21
N MET A 166 0.01 -20.44 -2.47
CA MET A 166 -1.02 -20.06 -1.52
C MET A 166 -0.91 -21.06 -0.37
N TYR A 167 -0.51 -20.59 0.81
CA TYR A 167 -0.55 -21.42 2.00
C TYR A 167 -2.02 -21.59 2.34
N LEU A 168 -2.61 -22.70 1.90
CA LEU A 168 -3.89 -23.14 2.44
C LEU A 168 -3.62 -23.40 3.93
N PRO A 169 -4.37 -22.78 4.87
CA PRO A 169 -4.25 -23.16 6.26
C PRO A 169 -4.49 -24.67 6.32
N SER A 170 -3.50 -25.41 6.83
CA SER A 170 -3.68 -26.83 7.12
C SER A 170 -4.85 -26.91 8.09
N GLU A 171 -5.96 -27.52 7.67
CA GLU A 171 -6.97 -27.98 8.61
C GLU A 171 -6.25 -28.87 9.61
N GLU A 172 -6.15 -28.40 10.86
CA GLU A 172 -5.69 -29.19 11.98
C GLU A 172 -6.64 -30.39 12.11
N TYR A 173 -6.13 -31.61 11.89
CA TYR A 173 -6.75 -32.87 12.28
C TYR A 173 -6.07 -33.40 13.53
#